data_AF-A0AAV0MP87-F1
#
_entry.id   AF-A0AAV0MP87-F1
#
_cell.length_a   1.000
_cell.length_b   1.000
_cell.length_c   1.000
_cell.angle_alpha   90.00
_cell.angle_beta   90.00
_cell.angle_gamma   90.00
#
_symmetry.space_group_name_H-M   'P 1'
#
loop_
_entity.id
_entity.type
_entity.pdbx_description
1 polymer ?
#
loop_
_entity_poly.entity_id
_entity_poly.type
_entity_poly.pdbx_seq_one_letter_code
_entity_poly.pdbx_strand_id
1 'polypeptide(L)'
;MGLHSYFGGTTIQTLKMAAVPAYSRVIFRPISRTLVALDSFPRHSPRPPFPMLARALSTAAAVQTTTPSTESMGTATVAKPQWKAAIDFKWIRDNREAVAENIRKRNSKASLELVLELYEKMLAVQKEVERLRGERNAVANKMKGKLEPSERQKFIEAGKNLKEALTSLEEDLVKLSDELQLEAQSIPNMTHPDVPIGGEDSSAVRKMVGSPREFSFPMKDHLQLGKELDLFDFDAAAEVSGSKFYYLKNEAVLLEMALVNWTLSQVMQKGFTPLITPEIVRSSIVEKCGFQPRGDNTQVYSIEGSDQCLIGTAEIPVGGIHMDSILAESSLPLKYAAFSHCFRTEAGAAGLATRGLYRVHQFSKVEMFVLCRPEESDAYHEELITIEEDLFSSLGLHYKTLDMASEDLGAPAYRKFDVEAWMPGLGRYGEISSASNCTDYQSRRLGIRYRPAELAASTNPKKGGKSNLAPTKFVHTLNATACAIPRMIICILENNQQEDGSVIIPEPLRPFMGGMELILPKHTGKLTG
;
A
#
# COMPACT_ATOMS: atom_id res chain seq x y z
N MET A 1 0.32 66.12 -33.95
CA MET A 1 1.05 65.29 -34.95
C MET A 1 0.98 63.85 -34.42
N GLY A 2 0.11 62.93 -34.84
CA GLY A 2 -0.54 62.74 -36.12
C GLY A 2 0.24 61.72 -36.94
N LEU A 3 0.00 60.41 -36.75
CA LEU A 3 0.03 59.38 -37.80
C LEU A 3 -0.46 58.02 -37.29
N HIS A 4 -1.45 57.52 -38.02
CA HIS A 4 -2.11 56.20 -37.95
C HIS A 4 -1.27 55.09 -38.58
N SER A 5 -1.45 53.84 -38.12
CA SER A 5 -1.73 52.69 -39.00
C SER A 5 -2.23 51.48 -38.19
N TYR A 6 -3.01 50.64 -38.87
CA TYR A 6 -4.09 49.78 -38.39
C TYR A 6 -3.78 48.26 -38.56
N PHE A 7 -4.65 47.44 -37.95
CA PHE A 7 -4.94 46.00 -38.17
C PHE A 7 -3.98 44.96 -37.53
N GLY A 8 -4.44 43.89 -36.88
CA GLY A 8 -5.78 43.29 -36.75
C GLY A 8 -5.81 42.25 -35.63
N GLY A 9 -7.01 41.97 -35.11
CA GLY A 9 -7.22 41.10 -33.95
C GLY A 9 -7.57 39.65 -34.28
N THR A 10 -7.42 38.79 -33.26
CA THR A 10 -8.28 37.62 -33.03
C THR A 10 -8.20 37.20 -31.55
N THR A 11 -9.24 37.60 -30.81
CA THR A 11 -9.99 36.85 -29.78
C THR A 11 -9.24 35.85 -28.87
N ILE A 12 -8.88 36.29 -27.66
CA ILE A 12 -8.67 35.42 -26.49
C ILE A 12 -9.92 35.49 -25.63
N GLN A 13 -10.65 34.37 -25.53
CA GLN A 13 -11.73 34.21 -24.55
C GLN A 13 -11.11 34.01 -23.14
N THR A 14 -11.04 35.10 -22.39
CA THR A 14 -10.87 35.07 -20.93
C THR A 14 -12.15 34.56 -20.27
N LEU A 15 -12.08 33.39 -19.64
CA LEU A 15 -13.09 32.93 -18.69
C LEU A 15 -13.05 33.85 -17.46
N LYS A 16 -14.11 34.63 -17.28
CA LYS A 16 -14.38 35.43 -16.09
C LYS A 16 -14.60 34.50 -14.90
N MET A 17 -13.77 34.65 -13.87
CA MET A 17 -14.08 34.17 -12.53
C MET A 17 -15.26 34.95 -11.97
N ALA A 18 -16.33 34.24 -11.61
CA ALA A 18 -17.42 34.80 -10.83
C ALA A 18 -17.02 34.81 -9.35
N ALA A 19 -17.02 36.00 -8.75
CA ALA A 19 -16.94 36.20 -7.32
C ALA A 19 -18.27 35.82 -6.66
N VAL A 20 -18.22 35.10 -5.53
CA VAL A 20 -19.36 34.90 -4.61
C VAL A 20 -18.84 35.13 -3.18
N PRO A 21 -19.60 35.83 -2.31
CA PRO A 21 -19.07 36.57 -1.18
C PRO A 21 -18.98 35.77 0.12
N ALA A 22 -18.18 36.31 1.05
CA ALA A 22 -17.91 35.75 2.37
C ALA A 22 -18.97 36.11 3.43
N TYR A 23 -19.03 35.22 4.44
CA TYR A 23 -19.59 35.34 5.80
C TYR A 23 -21.12 35.27 6.01
N SER A 24 -21.56 34.18 6.64
CA SER A 24 -22.48 34.24 7.78
C SER A 24 -22.20 33.07 8.74
N ARG A 25 -21.91 33.40 10.01
CA ARG A 25 -21.78 32.46 11.14
C ARG A 25 -23.18 31.97 11.51
N VAL A 26 -23.42 30.66 11.45
CA VAL A 26 -24.63 30.05 12.02
C VAL A 26 -24.27 29.40 13.35
N ILE A 27 -24.83 29.96 14.41
CA ILE A 27 -24.79 29.47 15.79
C ILE A 27 -25.89 28.40 15.91
N PHE A 28 -25.53 27.15 16.17
CA PHE A 28 -26.49 26.11 16.57
C PHE A 28 -26.65 26.11 18.09
N ARG A 29 -27.89 26.32 18.56
CA ARG A 29 -28.34 25.99 19.93
C ARG A 29 -29.41 24.89 19.85
N PRO A 30 -29.51 24.00 20.86
CA PRO A 30 -30.31 22.78 20.78
C PRO A 30 -31.78 23.06 21.09
N ILE A 31 -32.69 22.31 20.45
CA ILE A 31 -34.11 22.29 20.80
C ILE A 31 -34.44 20.98 21.53
N SER A 32 -35.17 21.17 22.63
CA SER A 32 -35.55 20.22 23.67
C SER A 32 -36.56 19.15 23.21
N ARG A 33 -36.52 18.02 23.92
CA ARG A 33 -37.50 16.92 23.90
C ARG A 33 -38.91 17.38 24.29
N THR A 34 -39.91 16.87 23.58
CA THR A 34 -41.26 16.64 24.16
C THR A 34 -41.90 15.39 23.56
N LEU A 35 -42.30 14.49 24.46
CA LEU A 35 -43.11 13.28 24.25
C LEU A 35 -44.58 13.66 23.98
N VAL A 36 -45.24 12.98 23.03
CA VAL A 36 -46.69 12.75 23.07
C VAL A 36 -46.98 11.34 22.55
N ALA A 37 -47.64 10.55 23.38
CA ALA A 37 -48.25 9.27 23.06
C ALA A 37 -49.67 9.47 22.53
N LEU A 38 -50.13 8.58 21.63
CA LEU A 38 -51.56 8.30 21.44
C LEU A 38 -51.76 6.95 20.75
N ASP A 39 -52.54 6.10 21.43
CA ASP A 39 -52.98 4.76 21.05
C ASP A 39 -54.13 4.74 20.01
N SER A 40 -54.28 3.57 19.38
CA SER A 40 -55.55 2.86 19.02
C SER A 40 -56.08 2.86 17.56
N PHE A 41 -55.77 1.75 16.85
CA PHE A 41 -56.63 0.78 16.10
C PHE A 41 -57.52 1.23 14.89
N PRO A 42 -57.93 0.34 13.93
CA PRO A 42 -58.08 -1.12 14.05
C PRO A 42 -57.57 -2.03 12.89
N ARG A 43 -57.69 -3.34 13.15
CA ARG A 43 -57.35 -4.53 12.35
C ARG A 43 -58.22 -4.70 11.08
N HIS A 44 -57.61 -5.22 10.00
CA HIS A 44 -58.25 -6.18 9.10
C HIS A 44 -57.23 -7.19 8.53
N SER A 45 -57.69 -8.42 8.36
CA SER A 45 -56.93 -9.65 8.11
C SER A 45 -57.23 -10.22 6.69
N PRO A 46 -56.80 -11.43 6.28
CA PRO A 46 -55.80 -11.64 5.21
C PRO A 46 -56.34 -12.41 3.99
N ARG A 47 -55.57 -12.47 2.88
CA ARG A 47 -55.73 -13.42 1.73
C ARG A 47 -54.63 -13.17 0.66
N PRO A 48 -54.32 -14.11 -0.27
CA PRO A 48 -53.72 -15.45 -0.13
C PRO A 48 -52.42 -15.57 -1.00
N PRO A 49 -51.73 -16.73 -1.10
CA PRO A 49 -50.42 -16.83 -1.75
C PRO A 49 -50.52 -17.12 -3.26
N PHE A 50 -49.59 -16.56 -4.05
CA PHE A 50 -49.42 -16.86 -5.48
C PHE A 50 -48.48 -18.06 -5.71
N PRO A 51 -48.65 -18.80 -6.83
CA PRO A 51 -48.18 -20.17 -6.97
C PRO A 51 -46.74 -20.29 -7.49
N MET A 52 -46.08 -21.36 -7.07
CA MET A 52 -44.83 -21.86 -7.64
C MET A 52 -45.04 -22.31 -9.09
N LEU A 53 -44.20 -21.81 -9.99
CA LEU A 53 -44.08 -22.31 -11.35
C LEU A 53 -42.84 -23.22 -11.43
N ALA A 54 -43.10 -24.52 -11.48
CA ALA A 54 -42.13 -25.53 -11.85
C ALA A 54 -41.73 -25.32 -13.33
N ARG A 55 -40.42 -25.25 -13.60
CA ARG A 55 -39.89 -25.34 -14.95
C ARG A 55 -38.92 -26.51 -15.02
N ALA A 56 -39.34 -27.53 -15.75
CA ALA A 56 -38.53 -28.66 -16.13
C ALA A 56 -37.35 -28.20 -17.00
N LEU A 57 -36.14 -28.64 -16.67
CA LEU A 57 -34.99 -28.60 -17.56
C LEU A 57 -34.57 -30.05 -17.83
N SER A 58 -34.74 -30.43 -19.09
CA SER A 58 -34.32 -31.68 -19.69
C SER A 58 -32.93 -31.52 -20.29
N THR A 59 -32.10 -32.57 -20.10
CA THR A 59 -31.02 -33.07 -20.98
C THR A 59 -29.85 -32.15 -21.31
N ALA A 60 -28.65 -32.46 -20.82
CA ALA A 60 -27.71 -33.42 -21.45
C ALA A 60 -26.30 -33.25 -20.84
N ALA A 61 -25.79 -34.30 -20.22
CA ALA A 61 -24.41 -34.38 -19.77
C ALA A 61 -23.49 -34.70 -20.96
N ALA A 62 -22.47 -33.88 -21.19
CA ALA A 62 -21.35 -34.21 -22.05
C ALA A 62 -20.10 -34.33 -21.17
N VAL A 63 -19.69 -35.57 -20.95
CA VAL A 63 -18.40 -35.95 -20.37
C VAL A 63 -17.34 -35.72 -21.45
N GLN A 64 -16.39 -34.81 -21.22
CA GLN A 64 -15.15 -34.76 -22.00
C GLN A 64 -14.03 -35.40 -21.18
N THR A 65 -13.66 -36.59 -21.62
CA THR A 65 -12.42 -37.29 -21.26
C THR A 65 -11.21 -36.52 -21.78
N THR A 66 -10.34 -36.05 -20.90
CA THR A 66 -9.02 -35.52 -21.25
C THR A 66 -7.99 -36.64 -21.25
N THR A 67 -7.44 -36.96 -22.43
CA THR A 67 -6.21 -37.75 -22.60
C THR A 67 -4.97 -36.88 -22.32
N PRO A 68 -3.90 -37.42 -21.72
CA PRO A 68 -2.70 -36.64 -21.42
C PRO A 68 -1.86 -36.43 -22.68
N SER A 69 -1.58 -35.18 -23.00
CA SER A 69 -0.64 -34.79 -24.05
C SER A 69 0.80 -34.82 -23.52
N THR A 70 1.64 -35.53 -24.26
CA THR A 70 3.09 -35.67 -24.13
C THR A 70 3.82 -34.33 -24.00
N GLU A 71 4.72 -34.24 -23.01
CA GLU A 71 5.61 -33.11 -22.76
C GLU A 71 6.59 -32.90 -23.93
N SER A 72 6.51 -31.74 -24.57
CA SER A 72 7.63 -31.19 -25.35
C SER A 72 8.42 -30.23 -24.45
N MET A 73 9.74 -30.47 -24.31
CA MET A 73 10.66 -29.55 -23.65
C MET A 73 10.49 -28.12 -24.21
N GLY A 74 9.89 -27.25 -23.41
CA GLY A 74 9.59 -25.87 -23.77
C GLY A 74 10.83 -25.00 -23.72
N THR A 75 11.12 -24.31 -24.83
CA THR A 75 11.84 -23.05 -24.82
C THR A 75 11.18 -22.12 -23.81
N ALA A 76 11.91 -21.68 -22.77
CA ALA A 76 11.40 -20.74 -21.79
C ALA A 76 10.94 -19.46 -22.51
N THR A 77 9.63 -19.31 -22.66
CA THR A 77 9.03 -18.05 -23.11
C THR A 77 9.29 -17.02 -22.03
N VAL A 78 10.20 -16.08 -22.31
CA VAL A 78 10.49 -14.94 -21.46
C VAL A 78 9.17 -14.23 -21.15
N ALA A 79 8.76 -14.25 -19.88
CA ALA A 79 7.52 -13.61 -19.46
C ALA A 79 7.69 -12.09 -19.60
N LYS A 80 6.87 -11.44 -20.43
CA LYS A 80 6.88 -9.98 -20.55
C LYS A 80 6.44 -9.35 -19.23
N PRO A 81 7.17 -8.36 -18.68
CA PRO A 81 6.76 -7.69 -17.46
C PRO A 81 5.42 -6.96 -17.66
N GLN A 82 4.48 -7.16 -16.74
CA GLN A 82 3.16 -6.52 -16.78
C GLN A 82 3.27 -4.99 -16.63
N TRP A 83 4.33 -4.51 -15.97
CA TRP A 83 4.64 -3.10 -15.75
C TRP A 83 6.17 -2.93 -15.59
N LYS A 84 6.67 -1.70 -15.74
CA LYS A 84 8.11 -1.39 -15.61
C LYS A 84 8.34 -0.28 -14.57
N ALA A 85 9.17 -0.58 -13.57
CA ALA A 85 9.72 0.41 -12.65
C ALA A 85 10.77 1.32 -13.31
N ALA A 86 10.85 2.58 -12.88
CA ALA A 86 11.90 3.51 -13.28
C ALA A 86 13.22 3.25 -12.50
N ILE A 87 13.92 2.18 -12.88
CA ILE A 87 15.20 1.77 -12.28
C ILE A 87 16.35 2.46 -12.99
N ASP A 88 17.33 2.94 -12.21
CA ASP A 88 18.59 3.45 -12.74
C ASP A 88 19.62 2.32 -12.81
N PHE A 89 19.58 1.55 -13.91
CA PHE A 89 20.51 0.43 -14.13
C PHE A 89 21.98 0.88 -14.16
N LYS A 90 22.23 2.09 -14.65
CA LYS A 90 23.58 2.67 -14.67
C LYS A 90 24.06 2.91 -13.25
N TRP A 91 23.23 3.50 -12.39
CA TRP A 91 23.57 3.70 -10.99
C TRP A 91 23.86 2.37 -10.28
N ILE A 92 23.06 1.32 -10.52
CA ILE A 92 23.33 -0.02 -9.96
C ILE A 92 24.71 -0.52 -10.37
N ARG A 93 25.06 -0.43 -11.66
CA ARG A 93 26.38 -0.83 -12.17
C ARG A 93 27.53 0.00 -11.59
N ASP A 94 27.34 1.31 -11.50
CA ASP A 94 28.34 2.27 -11.03
C ASP A 94 28.52 2.19 -9.50
N ASN A 95 27.58 1.60 -8.76
CA ASN A 95 27.60 1.42 -7.29
C ASN A 95 27.49 -0.05 -6.88
N ARG A 96 28.03 -0.98 -7.70
CA ARG A 96 27.85 -2.43 -7.53
C ARG A 96 28.22 -2.94 -6.14
N GLU A 97 29.28 -2.40 -5.53
CA GLU A 97 29.76 -2.84 -4.21
C GLU A 97 28.76 -2.48 -3.11
N ALA A 98 28.18 -1.28 -3.16
CA ALA A 98 27.17 -0.84 -2.21
C ALA A 98 25.87 -1.65 -2.35
N VAL A 99 25.47 -1.95 -3.59
CA VAL A 99 24.28 -2.77 -3.85
C VAL A 99 24.48 -4.21 -3.41
N ALA A 100 25.65 -4.80 -3.70
CA ALA A 100 26.00 -6.16 -3.26
C ALA A 100 25.96 -6.28 -1.73
N GLU A 101 26.57 -5.31 -1.04
CA GLU A 101 26.58 -5.27 0.41
C GLU A 101 25.18 -5.09 1.01
N ASN A 102 24.34 -4.26 0.37
CA ASN A 102 22.95 -4.09 0.78
C ASN A 102 22.13 -5.38 0.65
N ILE A 103 22.25 -6.09 -0.48
CA ILE A 103 21.58 -7.39 -0.71
C ILE A 103 21.99 -8.40 0.36
N ARG A 104 23.29 -8.45 0.69
CA ARG A 104 23.84 -9.33 1.73
C ARG A 104 23.30 -8.97 3.12
N LYS A 105 23.34 -7.70 3.51
CA LYS A 105 22.81 -7.22 4.81
C LYS A 105 21.32 -7.50 4.99
N ARG A 106 20.55 -7.45 3.90
CA ARG A 106 19.11 -7.73 3.91
C ARG A 106 18.75 -9.20 3.77
N ASN A 107 19.74 -10.09 3.62
CA ASN A 107 19.50 -11.51 3.33
C ASN A 107 18.55 -11.70 2.13
N SER A 108 18.69 -10.84 1.11
CA SER A 108 17.83 -10.86 -0.08
C SER A 108 18.31 -11.88 -1.10
N LYS A 109 17.36 -12.50 -1.80
CA LYS A 109 17.62 -13.48 -2.87
C LYS A 109 17.87 -12.85 -4.26
N ALA A 110 17.86 -11.51 -4.36
CA ALA A 110 18.07 -10.81 -5.62
C ALA A 110 19.47 -11.09 -6.21
N SER A 111 19.56 -11.32 -7.53
CA SER A 111 20.83 -11.60 -8.19
C SER A 111 21.42 -10.35 -8.85
N LEU A 112 22.33 -9.66 -8.14
CA LEU A 112 23.04 -8.51 -8.72
C LEU A 112 23.84 -8.89 -9.97
N GLU A 113 24.53 -10.03 -9.94
CA GLU A 113 25.36 -10.48 -11.07
C GLU A 113 24.53 -10.64 -12.34
N LEU A 114 23.34 -11.25 -12.24
CA LEU A 114 22.45 -11.42 -13.38
C LEU A 114 21.95 -10.06 -13.91
N VAL A 115 21.63 -9.10 -13.04
CA VAL A 115 21.27 -7.73 -13.45
C VAL A 115 22.39 -7.08 -14.24
N LEU A 116 23.64 -7.19 -13.78
CA LEU A 116 24.80 -6.59 -14.44
C LEU A 116 25.06 -7.25 -15.80
N GLU A 117 25.02 -8.59 -15.87
CA GLU A 117 25.18 -9.34 -17.11
C GLU A 117 24.11 -8.96 -18.15
N LEU A 118 22.84 -8.94 -17.74
CA LEU A 118 21.73 -8.54 -18.62
C LEU A 118 21.88 -7.09 -19.09
N TYR A 119 22.30 -6.19 -18.21
CA TYR A 119 22.52 -4.79 -18.55
C TYR A 119 23.66 -4.61 -19.56
N GLU A 120 24.77 -5.31 -19.40
CA GLU A 120 25.89 -5.28 -20.35
C GLU A 120 25.49 -5.85 -21.72
N LYS A 121 24.78 -6.98 -21.76
CA LYS A 121 24.23 -7.55 -23.00
C LYS A 121 23.27 -6.58 -23.68
N MET A 122 22.35 -5.97 -22.93
CA MET A 122 21.41 -4.99 -23.45
C MET A 122 22.15 -3.79 -24.07
N LEU A 123 23.19 -3.26 -23.40
CA LEU A 123 24.00 -2.17 -23.94
C LEU A 123 24.75 -2.55 -25.22
N ALA A 124 25.28 -3.78 -25.30
CA ALA A 124 25.97 -4.28 -26.49
C ALA A 124 25.02 -4.37 -27.68
N VAL A 125 23.83 -4.97 -27.50
CA VAL A 125 22.80 -5.07 -28.54
C VAL A 125 22.29 -3.68 -28.93
N GLN A 126 22.04 -2.79 -27.96
CA GLN A 126 21.62 -1.42 -28.22
C GLN A 126 22.62 -0.66 -29.08
N LYS A 127 23.93 -0.81 -28.82
CA LYS A 127 24.99 -0.21 -29.63
C LYS A 127 24.96 -0.74 -31.06
N GLU A 128 24.75 -2.03 -31.24
CA GLU A 128 24.67 -2.67 -32.56
C GLU A 128 23.43 -2.23 -33.35
N VAL A 129 22.26 -2.12 -32.69
CA VAL A 129 21.04 -1.55 -33.26
C VAL A 129 21.28 -0.13 -33.78
N GLU A 130 21.94 0.73 -32.99
CA GLU A 130 22.25 2.10 -33.42
C GLU A 130 23.27 2.14 -34.57
N ARG A 131 24.26 1.25 -34.58
CA ARG A 131 25.20 1.09 -35.70
C ARG A 131 24.46 0.75 -37.00
N LEU A 132 23.61 -0.26 -36.97
CA LEU A 132 22.82 -0.70 -38.14
C LEU A 132 21.80 0.35 -38.59
N ARG A 133 21.17 1.09 -37.66
CA ARG A 133 20.32 2.24 -37.99
C ARG A 133 21.11 3.31 -38.74
N GLY A 134 22.33 3.60 -38.30
CA GLY A 134 23.26 4.50 -38.98
C GLY A 134 23.58 4.03 -40.40
N GLU A 135 23.93 2.76 -40.57
CA GLU A 135 24.23 2.17 -41.88
C GLU A 135 23.03 2.19 -42.83
N ARG A 136 21.85 1.80 -42.34
CA ARG A 136 20.60 1.86 -43.11
C ARG A 136 20.31 3.28 -43.59
N ASN A 137 20.47 4.28 -42.71
CA ASN A 137 20.28 5.69 -43.07
C ASN A 137 21.32 6.17 -44.09
N ALA A 138 22.57 5.71 -43.99
CA ALA A 138 23.62 6.00 -44.97
C ALA A 138 23.31 5.37 -46.34
N VAL A 139 22.85 4.12 -46.39
CA VAL A 139 22.40 3.44 -47.62
C VAL A 139 21.22 4.19 -48.24
N ALA A 140 20.21 4.55 -47.43
CA ALA A 140 19.06 5.32 -47.89
C ALA A 140 19.46 6.70 -48.45
N ASN A 141 20.46 7.36 -47.86
CA ASN A 141 20.98 8.62 -48.38
C ASN A 141 21.76 8.44 -49.68
N LYS A 142 22.56 7.37 -49.84
CA LYS A 142 23.25 7.05 -51.10
C LYS A 142 22.27 6.80 -52.25
N MET A 143 21.05 6.34 -51.96
CA MET A 143 19.98 6.14 -52.95
C MET A 143 19.31 7.45 -53.42
N LYS A 144 19.56 8.59 -52.76
CA LYS A 144 19.03 9.91 -53.13
C LYS A 144 19.90 10.51 -54.26
N GLY A 145 19.50 10.27 -55.50
CA GLY A 145 20.18 10.78 -56.69
C GLY A 145 19.92 9.92 -57.93
N LYS A 146 20.46 10.34 -59.08
CA LYS A 146 20.53 9.49 -60.27
C LYS A 146 21.64 8.46 -60.04
N LEU A 147 21.28 7.18 -60.14
CA LEU A 147 22.15 6.03 -60.00
C LEU A 147 21.86 5.07 -61.14
N GLU A 148 22.87 4.34 -61.59
CA GLU A 148 22.69 3.25 -62.55
C GLU A 148 21.75 2.17 -61.96
N PRO A 149 20.91 1.51 -62.77
CA PRO A 149 19.95 0.51 -62.28
C PRO A 149 20.61 -0.62 -61.47
N SER A 150 21.81 -1.06 -61.88
CA SER A 150 22.57 -2.11 -61.21
C SER A 150 23.09 -1.68 -59.83
N GLU A 151 23.55 -0.44 -59.68
CA GLU A 151 24.01 0.11 -58.40
C GLU A 151 22.84 0.37 -57.45
N ARG A 152 21.72 0.87 -57.99
CA ARG A 152 20.48 1.03 -57.22
C ARG A 152 20.01 -0.30 -56.66
N GLN A 153 20.05 -1.38 -57.45
CA GLN A 153 19.66 -2.72 -57.00
C GLN A 153 20.54 -3.24 -55.86
N LYS A 154 21.86 -2.98 -55.89
CA LYS A 154 22.78 -3.34 -54.79
C LYS A 154 22.41 -2.64 -53.48
N PHE A 155 22.06 -1.36 -53.53
CA PHE A 155 21.63 -0.62 -52.33
C PHE A 155 20.26 -1.07 -51.81
N ILE A 156 19.35 -1.47 -52.69
CA ILE A 156 18.06 -2.06 -52.29
C ILE A 156 18.30 -3.36 -51.50
N GLU A 157 19.14 -4.25 -52.03
CA GLU A 157 19.44 -5.54 -51.36
C GLU A 157 20.16 -5.33 -50.02
N ALA A 158 21.16 -4.44 -49.99
CA ALA A 158 21.83 -4.07 -48.74
C ALA A 158 20.85 -3.47 -47.71
N GLY A 159 19.94 -2.61 -48.15
CA GLY A 159 18.90 -2.03 -47.29
C GLY A 159 17.92 -3.08 -46.75
N LYS A 160 17.58 -4.10 -47.55
CA LYS A 160 16.73 -5.21 -47.13
C LYS A 160 17.42 -6.08 -46.07
N ASN A 161 18.67 -6.48 -46.31
CA ASN A 161 19.45 -7.26 -45.35
C ASN A 161 19.65 -6.51 -44.01
N LEU A 162 19.93 -5.20 -44.08
CA LEU A 162 20.01 -4.35 -42.89
C LEU A 162 18.69 -4.27 -42.14
N LYS A 163 17.56 -4.22 -42.85
CA LYS A 163 16.23 -4.21 -42.24
C LYS A 163 15.94 -5.52 -41.50
N GLU A 164 16.23 -6.66 -42.12
CA GLU A 164 16.02 -7.98 -41.52
C GLU A 164 16.90 -8.17 -40.27
N ALA A 165 18.18 -7.81 -40.34
CA ALA A 165 19.08 -7.84 -39.17
C ALA A 165 18.62 -6.90 -38.05
N LEU A 166 18.15 -5.69 -38.40
CA LEU A 166 17.59 -4.74 -37.43
C LEU A 166 16.36 -5.31 -36.72
N THR A 167 15.44 -5.95 -37.45
CA THR A 167 14.25 -6.54 -36.84
C THR A 167 14.61 -7.60 -35.79
N SER A 168 15.54 -8.49 -36.11
CA SER A 168 16.02 -9.51 -35.15
C SER A 168 16.64 -8.88 -33.90
N LEU A 169 17.53 -7.89 -34.06
CA LEU A 169 18.21 -7.27 -32.93
C LEU A 169 17.28 -6.38 -32.10
N GLU A 170 16.27 -5.75 -32.70
CA GLU A 170 15.25 -5.00 -31.99
C GLU A 170 14.36 -5.93 -31.14
N GLU A 171 14.05 -7.14 -31.62
CA GLU A 171 13.35 -8.15 -30.82
C GLU A 171 14.20 -8.64 -29.64
N ASP A 172 15.49 -8.91 -29.85
CA ASP A 172 16.40 -9.33 -28.79
C ASP A 172 16.62 -8.22 -27.75
N LEU A 173 16.70 -6.96 -28.20
CA LEU A 173 16.77 -5.81 -27.32
C LEU A 173 15.54 -5.70 -26.41
N VAL A 174 14.34 -5.95 -26.95
CA VAL A 174 13.10 -5.95 -26.17
C VAL A 174 13.12 -7.07 -25.13
N LYS A 175 13.49 -8.30 -25.52
CA LYS A 175 13.59 -9.45 -24.60
C LYS A 175 14.57 -9.18 -23.47
N LEU A 176 15.80 -8.75 -23.79
CA LEU A 176 16.82 -8.41 -22.80
C LEU A 176 16.38 -7.27 -21.87
N SER A 177 15.70 -6.27 -22.41
CA SER A 177 15.15 -5.17 -21.60
C SER A 177 14.06 -5.64 -20.64
N ASP A 178 13.24 -6.60 -21.06
CA ASP A 178 12.16 -7.17 -20.26
C ASP A 178 12.71 -8.09 -19.15
N GLU A 179 13.71 -8.93 -19.46
CA GLU A 179 14.44 -9.75 -18.49
C GLU A 179 15.17 -8.89 -17.45
N LEU A 180 15.93 -7.89 -17.92
CA LEU A 180 16.63 -6.95 -17.05
C LEU A 180 15.67 -6.25 -16.09
N GLN A 181 14.52 -5.81 -16.61
CA GLN A 181 13.50 -5.14 -15.81
C GLN A 181 12.95 -6.05 -14.71
N LEU A 182 12.63 -7.31 -15.03
CA LEU A 182 12.11 -8.27 -14.07
C LEU A 182 13.13 -8.57 -12.97
N GLU A 183 14.37 -8.87 -13.35
CA GLU A 183 15.41 -9.21 -12.38
C GLU A 183 15.75 -8.02 -11.49
N ALA A 184 15.93 -6.83 -12.07
CA ALA A 184 16.27 -5.64 -11.30
C ALA A 184 15.15 -5.18 -10.35
N GLN A 185 13.89 -5.49 -10.64
CA GLN A 185 12.77 -5.20 -9.73
C GLN A 185 12.81 -6.03 -8.43
N SER A 186 13.56 -7.13 -8.42
CA SER A 186 13.79 -7.95 -7.21
C SER A 186 14.76 -7.31 -6.23
N ILE A 187 15.60 -6.37 -6.69
CA ILE A 187 16.55 -5.66 -5.82
C ILE A 187 15.76 -4.80 -4.82
N PRO A 188 15.97 -5.00 -3.50
CA PRO A 188 15.28 -4.22 -2.47
C PRO A 188 15.77 -2.78 -2.45
N ASN A 189 15.09 -1.93 -1.70
CA ASN A 189 15.58 -0.58 -1.43
C ASN A 189 16.97 -0.63 -0.75
N MET A 190 17.70 0.47 -0.84
CA MET A 190 18.92 0.64 -0.05
C MET A 190 18.56 0.68 1.45
N THR A 191 19.54 0.45 2.31
CA THR A 191 19.37 0.45 3.76
C THR A 191 20.00 1.70 4.35
N HIS A 192 19.28 2.36 5.27
CA HIS A 192 19.80 3.51 5.99
C HIS A 192 21.09 3.13 6.76
N PRO A 193 22.14 3.97 6.76
CA PRO A 193 23.42 3.64 7.40
C PRO A 193 23.33 3.22 8.87
N ASP A 194 22.39 3.83 9.61
CA ASP A 194 22.18 3.57 11.05
C ASP A 194 21.33 2.34 11.37
N VAL A 195 20.80 1.63 10.37
CA VAL A 195 19.99 0.41 10.60
C VAL A 195 20.85 -0.66 11.28
N PRO A 196 20.38 -1.31 12.36
CA PRO A 196 21.05 -2.45 12.96
C PRO A 196 21.20 -3.60 11.95
N ILE A 197 22.36 -4.24 11.91
CA ILE A 197 22.63 -5.31 10.94
C ILE A 197 22.35 -6.68 11.57
N GLY A 198 21.49 -7.46 10.94
CA GLY A 198 21.19 -8.84 11.33
C GLY A 198 19.70 -9.18 11.21
N GLY A 199 19.33 -10.32 11.82
CA GLY A 199 17.96 -10.79 11.96
C GLY A 199 17.12 -9.98 12.96
N GLU A 200 15.87 -10.37 13.14
CA GLU A 200 14.88 -9.71 14.03
C GLU A 200 15.43 -9.40 15.44
N ASP A 201 16.15 -10.35 16.05
CA ASP A 201 16.78 -10.22 17.38
C ASP A 201 17.88 -9.13 17.46
N SER A 202 18.35 -8.62 16.33
CA SER A 202 19.34 -7.54 16.25
C SER A 202 18.72 -6.13 16.27
N SER A 203 17.38 -6.04 16.29
CA SER A 203 16.68 -4.75 16.33
C SER A 203 16.98 -4.01 17.64
N ALA A 204 17.16 -2.69 17.57
CA ALA A 204 17.61 -1.88 18.70
C ALA A 204 16.44 -1.16 19.39
N VAL A 205 16.40 -1.16 20.72
CA VAL A 205 15.40 -0.37 21.46
C VAL A 205 15.73 1.12 21.34
N ARG A 206 14.81 1.90 20.79
CA ARG A 206 14.90 3.37 20.70
C ARG A 206 14.40 4.02 21.98
N LYS A 207 13.23 3.57 22.45
CA LYS A 207 12.54 4.16 23.61
C LYS A 207 11.70 3.10 24.33
N MET A 208 11.54 3.28 25.63
CA MET A 208 10.65 2.49 26.50
C MET A 208 9.75 3.47 27.25
N VAL A 209 8.44 3.22 27.29
CA VAL A 209 7.44 4.12 27.88
C VAL A 209 6.54 3.36 28.84
N GLY A 210 6.40 3.85 30.08
CA GLY A 210 5.59 3.24 31.12
C GLY A 210 6.25 2.03 31.78
N SER A 211 5.44 1.21 32.44
CA SER A 211 5.85 -0.06 33.06
C SER A 211 4.73 -1.09 32.95
N PRO A 212 5.03 -2.41 32.95
CA PRO A 212 4.00 -3.43 32.95
C PRO A 212 3.13 -3.28 34.21
N ARG A 213 1.81 -3.48 34.07
CA ARG A 213 0.92 -3.49 35.23
C ARG A 213 1.17 -4.75 36.05
N GLU A 214 1.29 -4.57 37.38
CA GLU A 214 1.24 -5.67 38.32
C GLU A 214 -0.21 -5.97 38.72
N PHE A 215 -0.59 -7.25 38.71
CA PHE A 215 -1.92 -7.70 39.07
C PHE A 215 -1.89 -8.33 40.47
N SER A 216 -2.76 -7.85 41.37
CA SER A 216 -2.97 -8.44 42.70
C SER A 216 -3.92 -9.64 42.69
N PHE A 217 -4.36 -10.06 41.50
CA PHE A 217 -5.30 -11.15 41.25
C PHE A 217 -4.84 -11.94 40.01
N PRO A 218 -5.33 -13.18 39.79
CA PRO A 218 -4.98 -13.95 38.60
C PRO A 218 -5.46 -13.23 37.33
N MET A 219 -4.53 -12.83 36.45
CA MET A 219 -4.89 -12.16 35.21
C MET A 219 -5.55 -13.14 34.23
N LYS A 220 -6.47 -12.61 33.42
CA LYS A 220 -7.10 -13.30 32.31
C LYS A 220 -6.55 -12.77 31.00
N ASP A 221 -6.33 -13.66 30.03
CA ASP A 221 -6.01 -13.24 28.66
C ASP A 221 -7.26 -12.68 27.95
N HIS A 222 -7.06 -12.05 26.79
CA HIS A 222 -8.17 -11.50 26.02
C HIS A 222 -9.20 -12.55 25.56
N LEU A 223 -8.84 -13.83 25.44
CA LEU A 223 -9.77 -14.90 25.08
C LEU A 223 -10.72 -15.21 26.25
N GLN A 224 -10.17 -15.33 27.45
CA GLN A 224 -10.92 -15.54 28.69
C GLN A 224 -11.85 -14.36 28.97
N LEU A 225 -11.31 -13.13 28.91
CA LEU A 225 -12.10 -11.90 29.06
C LEU A 225 -13.18 -11.81 27.99
N GLY A 226 -12.83 -12.07 26.73
CA GLY A 226 -13.76 -12.02 25.61
C GLY A 226 -14.92 -13.02 25.75
N LYS A 227 -14.68 -14.19 26.36
CA LYS A 227 -15.74 -15.16 26.65
C LYS A 227 -16.65 -14.71 27.78
N GLU A 228 -16.09 -14.24 28.89
CA GLU A 228 -16.86 -13.83 30.08
C GLU A 228 -17.69 -12.55 29.84
N LEU A 229 -17.16 -11.65 29.01
CA LEU A 229 -17.80 -10.39 28.64
C LEU A 229 -18.67 -10.52 27.37
N ASP A 230 -18.73 -11.71 26.76
CA ASP A 230 -19.45 -11.99 25.53
C ASP A 230 -19.04 -11.07 24.35
N LEU A 231 -17.74 -10.86 24.16
CA LEU A 231 -17.18 -9.91 23.20
C LEU A 231 -16.79 -10.52 21.86
N PHE A 232 -16.44 -11.81 21.83
CA PHE A 232 -15.93 -12.48 20.63
C PHE A 232 -16.66 -13.79 20.39
N ASP A 233 -16.84 -14.14 19.12
CA ASP A 233 -17.31 -15.47 18.70
C ASP A 233 -16.39 -16.04 17.63
N PHE A 234 -15.42 -16.84 18.08
CA PHE A 234 -14.47 -17.53 17.20
C PHE A 234 -15.04 -18.83 16.65
N ASP A 235 -15.94 -19.49 17.38
CA ASP A 235 -16.52 -20.77 16.96
C ASP A 235 -17.47 -20.55 15.78
N ALA A 236 -18.35 -19.55 15.86
CA ALA A 236 -19.21 -19.17 14.74
C ALA A 236 -18.40 -18.69 13.53
N ALA A 237 -17.31 -17.95 13.76
CA ALA A 237 -16.44 -17.51 12.66
C ALA A 237 -15.69 -18.69 12.01
N ALA A 238 -15.25 -19.67 12.80
CA ALA A 238 -14.60 -20.87 12.30
C ALA A 238 -15.55 -21.71 11.42
N GLU A 239 -16.82 -21.83 11.82
CA GLU A 239 -17.85 -22.54 11.05
C GLU A 239 -18.15 -21.83 9.71
N VAL A 240 -18.18 -20.49 9.70
CA VAL A 240 -18.60 -19.71 8.52
C VAL A 240 -17.44 -19.40 7.57
N SER A 241 -16.25 -19.07 8.08
CA SER A 241 -15.12 -18.53 7.30
C SER A 241 -13.82 -19.30 7.49
N GLY A 242 -13.79 -20.29 8.39
CA GLY A 242 -12.59 -21.04 8.74
C GLY A 242 -11.79 -20.40 9.88
N SER A 243 -10.66 -21.03 10.24
CA SER A 243 -9.82 -20.59 11.36
C SER A 243 -9.29 -19.16 11.19
N LYS A 244 -8.95 -18.50 12.31
CA LYS A 244 -8.33 -17.15 12.34
C LYS A 244 -9.24 -16.02 11.81
N PHE A 245 -10.54 -16.26 11.77
CA PHE A 245 -11.60 -15.24 11.68
C PHE A 245 -12.31 -15.12 13.03
N TYR A 246 -13.07 -14.05 13.22
CA TYR A 246 -13.80 -13.77 14.45
C TYR A 246 -15.03 -12.90 14.17
N TYR A 247 -16.06 -13.03 14.99
CA TYR A 247 -17.06 -11.98 15.16
C TYR A 247 -16.74 -11.15 16.40
N LEU A 248 -16.83 -9.83 16.29
CA LEU A 248 -16.96 -8.94 17.45
C LEU A 248 -18.42 -8.80 17.83
N LYS A 249 -18.70 -8.72 19.13
CA LYS A 249 -20.03 -8.56 19.71
C LYS A 249 -20.05 -7.47 20.77
N ASN A 250 -21.24 -6.96 21.03
CA ASN A 250 -21.54 -6.06 22.14
C ASN A 250 -20.53 -4.88 22.23
N GLU A 251 -19.92 -4.66 23.38
CA GLU A 251 -19.00 -3.55 23.64
C GLU A 251 -17.72 -3.61 22.80
N ALA A 252 -17.31 -4.78 22.29
CA ALA A 252 -16.15 -4.88 21.41
C ALA A 252 -16.40 -4.27 20.03
N VAL A 253 -17.64 -4.31 19.53
CA VAL A 253 -18.02 -3.59 18.31
C VAL A 253 -17.88 -2.08 18.52
N LEU A 254 -18.35 -1.58 19.67
CA LEU A 254 -18.22 -0.17 20.03
C LEU A 254 -16.75 0.22 20.22
N LEU A 255 -15.93 -0.66 20.81
CA LEU A 255 -14.50 -0.41 21.02
C LEU A 255 -13.72 -0.33 19.71
N GLU A 256 -13.99 -1.22 18.74
CA GLU A 256 -13.41 -1.12 17.40
C GLU A 256 -13.78 0.22 16.74
N MET A 257 -15.06 0.57 16.71
CA MET A 257 -15.51 1.83 16.12
C MET A 257 -14.94 3.05 16.86
N ALA A 258 -14.77 2.96 18.18
CA ALA A 258 -14.15 4.00 18.98
C ALA A 258 -12.68 4.19 18.63
N LEU A 259 -11.90 3.10 18.55
CA LEU A 259 -10.49 3.15 18.16
C LEU A 259 -10.30 3.76 16.76
N VAL A 260 -11.12 3.35 15.78
CA VAL A 260 -11.06 3.92 14.42
C VAL A 260 -11.35 5.42 14.42
N ASN A 261 -12.48 5.83 14.99
CA ASN A 261 -12.91 7.23 14.96
C ASN A 261 -11.98 8.14 15.77
N TRP A 262 -11.57 7.68 16.95
CA TRP A 262 -10.62 8.40 17.79
C TRP A 262 -9.28 8.56 17.07
N THR A 263 -8.71 7.49 16.50
CA THR A 263 -7.42 7.55 15.78
C THR A 263 -7.50 8.53 14.61
N LEU A 264 -8.52 8.43 13.76
CA LEU A 264 -8.71 9.37 12.65
C LEU A 264 -8.81 10.81 13.15
N SER A 265 -9.57 11.07 14.22
CA SER A 265 -9.71 12.42 14.78
C SER A 265 -8.38 13.00 15.28
N GLN A 266 -7.51 12.17 15.86
CA GLN A 266 -6.20 12.58 16.37
C GLN A 266 -5.22 12.85 15.22
N VAL A 267 -5.18 11.97 14.22
CA VAL A 267 -4.30 12.09 13.07
C VAL A 267 -4.70 13.26 12.15
N MET A 268 -6.00 13.53 12.01
CA MET A 268 -6.50 14.70 11.28
C MET A 268 -6.03 16.03 11.88
N GLN A 269 -5.94 16.12 13.21
CA GLN A 269 -5.40 17.32 13.89
C GLN A 269 -3.92 17.58 13.54
N LYS A 270 -3.20 16.56 13.06
CA LYS A 270 -1.80 16.66 12.59
C LYS A 270 -1.71 16.96 11.08
N GLY A 271 -2.82 17.30 10.43
CA GLY A 271 -2.87 17.75 9.03
C GLY A 271 -3.05 16.65 7.99
N PHE A 272 -3.43 15.44 8.40
CA PHE A 272 -3.71 14.34 7.50
C PHE A 272 -5.14 14.42 6.93
N THR A 273 -5.28 14.15 5.64
CA THR A 273 -6.58 14.07 4.97
C THR A 273 -7.16 12.67 5.16
N PRO A 274 -8.36 12.51 5.76
CA PRO A 274 -8.97 11.21 5.99
C PRO A 274 -9.48 10.59 4.67
N LEU A 275 -9.34 9.28 4.53
CA LEU A 275 -9.77 8.50 3.36
C LEU A 275 -10.46 7.19 3.81
N ILE A 276 -11.38 6.73 2.96
CA ILE A 276 -11.82 5.33 2.90
C ILE A 276 -11.36 4.79 1.55
N THR A 277 -10.68 3.66 1.54
CA THR A 277 -10.06 3.11 0.32
C THR A 277 -10.85 1.95 -0.27
N PRO A 278 -10.77 1.72 -1.59
CA PRO A 278 -11.13 0.41 -2.15
C PRO A 278 -10.26 -0.69 -1.54
N GLU A 279 -10.87 -1.82 -1.19
CA GLU A 279 -10.18 -2.97 -0.57
C GLU A 279 -9.79 -4.06 -1.58
N ILE A 280 -10.30 -3.96 -2.81
CA ILE A 280 -9.91 -4.78 -3.95
C ILE A 280 -9.13 -3.90 -4.93
N VAL A 281 -7.90 -4.29 -5.23
CA VAL A 281 -6.98 -3.55 -6.11
C VAL A 281 -6.39 -4.46 -7.18
N ARG A 282 -5.84 -3.88 -8.23
CA ARG A 282 -5.08 -4.64 -9.23
C ARG A 282 -3.79 -5.17 -8.60
N SER A 283 -3.43 -6.41 -8.93
CA SER A 283 -2.21 -7.06 -8.47
C SER A 283 -0.95 -6.26 -8.81
N SER A 284 -0.96 -5.55 -9.95
CA SER A 284 0.14 -4.68 -10.33
C SER A 284 0.37 -3.51 -9.38
N ILE A 285 -0.66 -3.01 -8.68
CA ILE A 285 -0.50 -1.96 -7.65
C ILE A 285 0.16 -2.52 -6.40
N VAL A 286 -0.21 -3.74 -6.00
CA VAL A 286 0.41 -4.46 -4.89
C VAL A 286 1.91 -4.68 -5.16
N GLU A 287 2.24 -5.17 -6.36
CA GLU A 287 3.63 -5.35 -6.84
C GLU A 287 4.40 -4.03 -6.87
N LYS A 288 3.79 -2.94 -7.37
CA LYS A 288 4.42 -1.61 -7.41
C LYS A 288 4.71 -1.05 -6.02
N CYS A 289 3.94 -1.40 -4.99
CA CYS A 289 4.21 -1.01 -3.61
C CYS A 289 5.31 -1.85 -2.93
N GLY A 290 5.78 -2.92 -3.59
CA GLY A 290 6.85 -3.79 -3.10
C GLY A 290 6.38 -5.10 -2.47
N PHE A 291 5.09 -5.40 -2.54
CA PHE A 291 4.51 -6.66 -2.07
C PHE A 291 4.53 -7.72 -3.18
N GLN A 292 4.50 -9.00 -2.83
CA GLN A 292 4.61 -10.11 -3.78
C GLN A 292 3.32 -10.93 -3.82
N PRO A 293 2.29 -10.53 -4.58
CA PRO A 293 0.98 -11.20 -4.58
C PRO A 293 1.01 -12.60 -5.18
N ARG A 294 2.00 -12.89 -6.06
CA ARG A 294 2.16 -14.17 -6.78
C ARG A 294 3.35 -15.00 -6.28
N GLY A 295 3.96 -14.63 -5.16
CA GLY A 295 5.08 -15.38 -4.57
C GLY A 295 4.63 -16.65 -3.86
N ASP A 296 5.55 -17.58 -3.64
CA ASP A 296 5.32 -18.72 -2.75
C ASP A 296 5.00 -18.21 -1.33
N ASN A 297 4.01 -18.81 -0.66
CA ASN A 297 3.51 -18.35 0.65
C ASN A 297 3.10 -16.85 0.66
N THR A 298 2.55 -16.37 -0.46
CA THR A 298 2.02 -15.00 -0.60
C THR A 298 1.09 -14.65 0.56
N GLN A 299 1.27 -13.44 1.09
CA GLN A 299 0.41 -12.86 2.14
C GLN A 299 -0.89 -12.24 1.57
N VAL A 300 -1.13 -12.37 0.26
CA VAL A 300 -2.20 -11.67 -0.45
C VAL A 300 -3.26 -12.65 -0.94
N TYR A 301 -4.54 -12.37 -0.65
CA TYR A 301 -5.67 -13.09 -1.24
C TYR A 301 -5.95 -12.57 -2.65
N SER A 302 -5.93 -13.46 -3.64
CA SER A 302 -6.22 -13.13 -5.06
C SER A 302 -7.66 -13.46 -5.43
N ILE A 303 -8.25 -12.68 -6.34
CA ILE A 303 -9.61 -12.92 -6.85
C ILE A 303 -9.54 -13.81 -8.09
N GLU A 304 -10.17 -14.98 -8.02
CA GLU A 304 -10.19 -15.97 -9.10
C GLU A 304 -10.70 -15.37 -10.42
N GLY A 305 -10.02 -15.70 -11.52
CA GLY A 305 -10.40 -15.24 -12.87
C GLY A 305 -10.18 -13.75 -13.14
N SER A 306 -9.40 -13.04 -12.30
CA SER A 306 -9.14 -11.60 -12.47
C SER A 306 -7.67 -11.21 -12.22
N ASP A 307 -7.31 -9.97 -12.55
CA ASP A 307 -6.03 -9.36 -12.18
C ASP A 307 -6.06 -8.69 -10.79
N GLN A 308 -7.08 -8.95 -9.98
CA GLN A 308 -7.35 -8.25 -8.73
C GLN A 308 -7.07 -9.10 -7.48
N CYS A 309 -6.87 -8.43 -6.36
CA CYS A 309 -6.59 -9.03 -5.07
C CYS A 309 -7.05 -8.12 -3.92
N LEU A 310 -7.21 -8.71 -2.73
CA LEU A 310 -7.53 -7.98 -1.51
C LEU A 310 -6.28 -7.32 -0.93
N ILE A 311 -6.43 -6.14 -0.33
CA ILE A 311 -5.33 -5.40 0.26
C ILE A 311 -4.94 -5.96 1.64
N GLY A 312 -3.64 -6.05 1.93
CA GLY A 312 -3.13 -6.35 3.27
C GLY A 312 -2.91 -5.10 4.16
N THR A 313 -3.11 -3.91 3.59
CA THR A 313 -3.05 -2.58 4.22
C THR A 313 -3.56 -1.50 3.26
N ALA A 314 -4.15 -0.43 3.80
CA ALA A 314 -4.53 0.77 3.04
C ALA A 314 -3.33 1.51 2.42
N GLU A 315 -2.09 1.19 2.82
CA GLU A 315 -0.88 1.69 2.17
C GLU A 315 -0.92 1.49 0.64
N ILE A 316 -1.39 0.33 0.20
CA ILE A 316 -1.42 -0.07 -1.21
C ILE A 316 -2.34 0.86 -2.05
N PRO A 317 -3.64 0.99 -1.74
CA PRO A 317 -4.52 1.86 -2.50
C PRO A 317 -4.17 3.35 -2.35
N VAL A 318 -3.67 3.78 -1.18
CA VAL A 318 -3.24 5.17 -0.98
C VAL A 318 -1.98 5.49 -1.79
N GLY A 319 -0.99 4.60 -1.80
CA GLY A 319 0.21 4.74 -2.65
C GLY A 319 -0.15 4.86 -4.14
N GLY A 320 -1.19 4.15 -4.58
CA GLY A 320 -1.69 4.19 -5.95
C GLY A 320 -2.46 5.46 -6.35
N ILE A 321 -2.88 6.32 -5.41
CA ILE A 321 -3.82 7.43 -5.70
C ILE A 321 -3.23 8.48 -6.66
N HIS A 322 -1.91 8.64 -6.66
CA HIS A 322 -1.16 9.59 -7.51
C HIS A 322 -0.31 8.89 -8.56
N MET A 323 -0.59 7.62 -8.87
CA MET A 323 0.18 6.84 -9.84
C MET A 323 0.28 7.57 -11.20
N ASP A 324 1.48 7.55 -11.78
CA ASP A 324 1.84 8.17 -13.06
C ASP A 324 1.64 9.70 -13.14
N SER A 325 1.51 10.38 -11.99
CA SER A 325 1.32 11.83 -11.92
C SER A 325 2.62 12.62 -11.75
N ILE A 326 2.58 13.90 -12.15
CA ILE A 326 3.60 14.91 -11.83
C ILE A 326 2.95 15.96 -10.93
N LEU A 327 3.25 15.90 -9.64
CA LEU A 327 2.74 16.80 -8.61
C LEU A 327 3.41 18.18 -8.70
N ALA A 328 2.67 19.21 -8.28
CA ALA A 328 3.25 20.53 -8.06
C ALA A 328 4.07 20.50 -6.75
N GLU A 329 5.25 21.13 -6.72
CA GLU A 329 6.02 21.18 -5.47
C GLU A 329 5.24 21.83 -4.32
N SER A 330 4.46 22.88 -4.62
CA SER A 330 3.63 23.58 -3.64
C SER A 330 2.50 22.75 -3.03
N SER A 331 2.19 21.56 -3.57
CA SER A 331 1.23 20.64 -2.96
C SER A 331 1.88 19.63 -2.01
N LEU A 332 3.21 19.61 -1.90
CA LEU A 332 3.94 18.70 -1.00
C LEU A 332 4.18 19.37 0.37
N PRO A 333 4.13 18.60 1.48
CA PRO A 333 3.79 17.17 1.55
C PRO A 333 2.29 16.91 1.32
N LEU A 334 1.97 15.73 0.81
CA LEU A 334 0.61 15.18 0.86
C LEU A 334 0.54 14.17 1.99
N LYS A 335 -0.39 14.36 2.94
CA LYS A 335 -0.57 13.51 4.12
C LYS A 335 -1.97 12.90 4.12
N TYR A 336 -2.07 11.57 4.17
CA TYR A 336 -3.33 10.82 4.12
C TYR A 336 -3.47 9.88 5.31
N ALA A 337 -4.67 9.81 5.90
CA ALA A 337 -5.03 8.84 6.92
C ALA A 337 -6.17 7.96 6.39
N ALA A 338 -5.95 6.67 6.20
CA ALA A 338 -6.90 5.79 5.55
C ALA A 338 -7.37 4.66 6.48
N PHE A 339 -8.68 4.51 6.61
CA PHE A 339 -9.29 3.33 7.23
C PHE A 339 -9.61 2.28 6.16
N SER A 340 -9.28 1.02 6.46
CA SER A 340 -9.72 -0.14 5.66
C SER A 340 -9.75 -1.41 6.50
N HIS A 341 -10.48 -2.42 6.01
CA HIS A 341 -10.18 -3.79 6.36
C HIS A 341 -8.93 -4.26 5.60
N CYS A 342 -8.14 -5.09 6.26
CA CYS A 342 -6.89 -5.65 5.78
C CYS A 342 -7.02 -7.17 5.76
N PHE A 343 -6.59 -7.79 4.66
CA PHE A 343 -6.71 -9.22 4.42
C PHE A 343 -5.32 -9.82 4.22
N ARG A 344 -4.97 -10.80 5.05
CA ARG A 344 -3.66 -11.48 4.99
C ARG A 344 -3.84 -12.99 5.09
N THR A 345 -3.21 -13.74 4.18
CA THR A 345 -3.29 -15.21 4.21
C THR A 345 -2.54 -15.80 5.40
N GLU A 346 -1.65 -15.05 6.03
CA GLU A 346 -0.83 -15.47 7.17
C GLU A 346 -0.10 -16.80 6.91
N ALA A 347 0.25 -17.05 5.64
CA ALA A 347 0.96 -18.24 5.20
C ALA A 347 2.34 -18.31 5.88
N GLY A 348 2.73 -19.50 6.33
CA GLY A 348 3.99 -19.73 7.05
C GLY A 348 3.96 -19.40 8.55
N ALA A 349 2.88 -18.80 9.07
CA ALA A 349 2.77 -18.52 10.51
C ALA A 349 2.20 -19.71 11.29
N ALA A 350 3.06 -20.38 12.07
CA ALA A 350 2.71 -21.41 13.05
C ALA A 350 3.18 -21.01 14.46
N GLY A 351 2.49 -21.48 15.51
CA GLY A 351 2.91 -21.31 16.91
C GLY A 351 1.94 -20.51 17.79
N LEU A 352 2.33 -20.23 19.04
CA LEU A 352 1.47 -19.62 20.07
C LEU A 352 0.98 -18.20 19.73
N ALA A 353 1.73 -17.46 18.92
CA ALA A 353 1.34 -16.14 18.39
C ALA A 353 0.27 -16.19 17.28
N THR A 354 -0.53 -17.27 17.25
CA THR A 354 -1.65 -17.47 16.31
C THR A 354 -3.00 -17.58 17.02
N ARG A 355 -3.04 -17.48 18.36
CA ARG A 355 -4.29 -17.57 19.13
C ARG A 355 -4.98 -16.22 19.25
N GLY A 356 -6.32 -16.26 19.25
CA GLY A 356 -7.18 -15.09 19.44
C GLY A 356 -7.00 -14.02 18.37
N LEU A 357 -6.95 -12.75 18.80
CA LEU A 357 -6.96 -11.60 17.89
C LEU A 357 -5.57 -11.19 17.38
N TYR A 358 -4.49 -11.86 17.82
CA TYR A 358 -3.12 -11.39 17.58
C TYR A 358 -2.70 -11.50 16.10
N ARG A 359 -3.14 -12.58 15.44
CA ARG A 359 -2.84 -12.89 14.04
C ARG A 359 -4.05 -13.53 13.38
N VAL A 360 -4.74 -12.74 12.57
CA VAL A 360 -6.05 -13.03 11.96
C VAL A 360 -6.03 -12.74 10.47
N HIS A 361 -6.92 -13.38 9.71
CA HIS A 361 -6.95 -13.20 8.25
C HIS A 361 -7.59 -11.89 7.81
N GLN A 362 -8.47 -11.32 8.62
CA GLN A 362 -9.15 -10.05 8.36
C GLN A 362 -9.09 -9.17 9.60
N PHE A 363 -8.73 -7.90 9.43
CA PHE A 363 -8.73 -6.94 10.52
C PHE A 363 -8.84 -5.48 10.06
N SER A 364 -9.37 -4.64 10.93
CA SER A 364 -9.46 -3.20 10.73
C SER A 364 -8.13 -2.49 11.05
N LYS A 365 -7.74 -1.53 10.22
CA LYS A 365 -6.53 -0.72 10.42
C LYS A 365 -6.74 0.74 10.00
N VAL A 366 -6.11 1.67 10.72
CA VAL A 366 -5.92 3.06 10.29
C VAL A 366 -4.46 3.28 9.90
N GLU A 367 -4.23 3.62 8.64
CA GLU A 367 -2.92 3.85 8.02
C GLU A 367 -2.64 5.34 7.84
N MET A 368 -1.43 5.78 8.13
CA MET A 368 -0.89 7.07 7.72
C MET A 368 0.01 6.89 6.51
N PHE A 369 -0.08 7.79 5.53
CA PHE A 369 0.76 7.79 4.34
C PHE A 369 1.20 9.21 3.99
N VAL A 370 2.47 9.38 3.63
CA VAL A 370 3.04 10.68 3.27
C VAL A 370 3.74 10.58 1.91
N LEU A 371 3.48 11.56 1.03
CA LEU A 371 4.32 11.84 -0.13
C LEU A 371 5.02 13.18 0.10
N CYS A 372 6.34 13.19 0.10
CA CYS A 372 7.12 14.40 0.40
C CYS A 372 8.31 14.58 -0.54
N ARG A 373 9.02 15.70 -0.39
CA ARG A 373 10.30 15.89 -1.08
C ARG A 373 11.38 15.02 -0.44
N PRO A 374 12.41 14.59 -1.19
CA PRO A 374 13.47 13.74 -0.68
C PRO A 374 14.14 14.25 0.59
N GLU A 375 14.42 15.55 0.65
CA GLU A 375 15.08 16.22 1.77
C GLU A 375 14.24 16.30 3.06
N GLU A 376 12.96 15.93 3.02
CA GLU A 376 12.05 15.99 4.16
C GLU A 376 11.71 14.60 4.72
N SER A 377 12.07 13.50 4.04
CA SER A 377 11.54 12.18 4.38
C SER A 377 11.93 11.74 5.79
N ASP A 378 13.15 12.01 6.24
CA ASP A 378 13.60 11.59 7.57
C ASP A 378 12.86 12.37 8.67
N ALA A 379 12.56 13.65 8.44
CA ALA A 379 11.76 14.45 9.37
C ALA A 379 10.31 13.95 9.46
N TYR A 380 9.70 13.57 8.34
CA TYR A 380 8.36 12.96 8.35
C TYR A 380 8.36 11.55 8.95
N HIS A 381 9.45 10.78 8.83
CA HIS A 381 9.56 9.48 9.49
C HIS A 381 9.54 9.63 11.00
N GLU A 382 10.29 10.61 11.54
CA GLU A 382 10.25 10.96 12.96
C GLU A 382 8.89 11.55 13.39
N GLU A 383 8.22 12.32 12.53
CA GLU A 383 6.86 12.80 12.80
C GLU A 383 5.87 11.63 12.94
N LEU A 384 5.92 10.65 12.02
CA LEU A 384 5.01 9.50 12.01
C LEU A 384 5.15 8.65 13.28
N ILE A 385 6.39 8.30 13.67
CA ILE A 385 6.62 7.53 14.90
C ILE A 385 6.24 8.34 16.15
N THR A 386 6.41 9.67 16.14
CA THR A 386 5.95 10.53 17.24
C THR A 386 4.42 10.51 17.36
N ILE A 387 3.69 10.51 16.25
CA ILE A 387 2.22 10.39 16.26
C ILE A 387 1.79 9.04 16.84
N GLU A 388 2.44 7.94 16.45
CA GLU A 388 2.20 6.61 17.00
C GLU A 388 2.44 6.58 18.52
N GLU A 389 3.59 7.11 18.97
CA GLU A 389 3.92 7.23 20.39
C GLU A 389 2.90 8.08 21.18
N ASP A 390 2.47 9.23 20.64
CA ASP A 390 1.44 10.10 21.23
C ASP A 390 0.12 9.33 21.40
N LEU A 391 -0.32 8.61 20.35
CA LEU A 391 -1.54 7.81 20.37
C LEU A 391 -1.47 6.74 21.47
N PHE A 392 -0.44 5.90 21.48
CA PHE A 392 -0.34 4.80 22.44
C PHE A 392 -0.14 5.27 23.88
N SER A 393 0.63 6.34 24.08
CA SER A 393 0.79 6.97 25.39
C SER A 393 -0.53 7.52 25.93
N SER A 394 -1.35 8.15 25.07
CA SER A 394 -2.65 8.71 25.50
C SER A 394 -3.67 7.63 25.90
N LEU A 395 -3.53 6.41 25.38
CA LEU A 395 -4.31 5.24 25.82
C LEU A 395 -3.75 4.59 27.10
N GLY A 396 -2.63 5.08 27.63
CA GLY A 396 -1.98 4.57 28.84
C GLY A 396 -1.25 3.25 28.63
N LEU A 397 -0.83 2.93 27.40
CA LEU A 397 -0.15 1.68 27.12
C LEU A 397 1.32 1.71 27.57
N HIS A 398 1.80 0.55 28.03
CA HIS A 398 3.22 0.30 28.20
C HIS A 398 3.79 -0.32 26.92
N TYR A 399 4.78 0.33 26.33
CA TYR A 399 5.33 -0.08 25.04
C TYR A 399 6.80 0.31 24.88
N LYS A 400 7.44 -0.26 23.86
CA LYS A 400 8.76 0.12 23.37
C LYS A 400 8.73 0.41 21.88
N THR A 401 9.60 1.30 21.44
CA THR A 401 9.86 1.52 20.01
C THR A 401 11.20 0.91 19.62
N LEU A 402 11.26 0.31 18.44
CA LEU A 402 12.39 -0.45 17.92
C LEU A 402 12.91 0.18 16.63
N ASP A 403 14.23 0.19 16.43
CA ASP A 403 14.87 0.38 15.13
C ASP A 403 15.13 -1.00 14.52
N MET A 404 14.40 -1.31 13.45
CA MET A 404 14.32 -2.67 12.93
C MET A 404 15.59 -3.06 12.19
N ALA A 405 16.05 -4.29 12.42
CA ALA A 405 17.26 -4.79 11.80
C ALA A 405 17.11 -5.01 10.29
N SER A 406 18.24 -5.07 9.59
CA SER A 406 18.32 -5.08 8.12
C SER A 406 17.56 -6.22 7.44
N GLU A 407 17.46 -7.40 8.05
CA GLU A 407 16.71 -8.54 7.48
C GLU A 407 15.18 -8.39 7.64
N ASP A 408 14.71 -7.48 8.52
CA ASP A 408 13.28 -7.26 8.78
C ASP A 408 12.72 -5.96 8.15
N LEU A 409 13.51 -5.28 7.30
CA LEU A 409 13.03 -4.08 6.58
C LEU A 409 12.05 -4.41 5.45
N GLY A 410 11.96 -5.67 5.03
CA GLY A 410 11.29 -6.05 3.80
C GLY A 410 11.94 -5.45 2.55
N ALA A 411 11.23 -5.47 1.43
CA ALA A 411 11.75 -4.92 0.17
C ALA A 411 11.72 -3.37 0.07
N PRO A 412 10.62 -2.67 0.46
CA PRO A 412 10.50 -1.24 0.16
C PRO A 412 11.13 -0.29 1.20
N ALA A 413 11.15 -0.64 2.48
CA ALA A 413 11.59 0.29 3.52
C ALA A 413 13.10 0.55 3.41
N TYR A 414 13.53 1.80 3.48
CA TYR A 414 14.91 2.26 3.66
C TYR A 414 15.31 2.25 5.15
N ARG A 415 14.35 2.63 6.01
CA ARG A 415 14.41 2.53 7.47
C ARG A 415 13.01 2.23 8.00
N LYS A 416 12.91 1.43 9.06
CA LYS A 416 11.64 0.98 9.66
C LYS A 416 11.73 1.07 11.18
N PHE A 417 10.69 1.63 11.79
CA PHE A 417 10.51 1.62 13.24
C PHE A 417 9.24 0.87 13.59
N ASP A 418 9.31 -0.03 14.55
CA ASP A 418 8.13 -0.74 15.05
C ASP A 418 7.82 -0.30 16.47
N VAL A 419 6.55 -0.38 16.83
CA VAL A 419 6.08 -0.20 18.20
C VAL A 419 5.52 -1.51 18.71
N GLU A 420 6.07 -2.01 19.82
CA GLU A 420 5.56 -3.19 20.49
C GLU A 420 4.98 -2.83 21.86
N ALA A 421 3.75 -3.23 22.13
CA ALA A 421 3.09 -3.02 23.41
C ALA A 421 3.09 -4.28 24.27
N TRP A 422 3.14 -4.09 25.58
CA TRP A 422 3.07 -5.18 26.54
C TRP A 422 1.69 -5.84 26.54
N MET A 423 1.67 -7.15 26.29
CA MET A 423 0.45 -7.97 26.32
C MET A 423 0.57 -9.02 27.45
N PRO A 424 -0.04 -8.77 28.63
CA PRO A 424 0.07 -9.66 29.79
C PRO A 424 -0.23 -11.13 29.49
N GLY A 425 -1.26 -11.41 28.69
CA GLY A 425 -1.65 -12.77 28.31
C GLY A 425 -0.64 -13.45 27.39
N LEU A 426 0.10 -12.69 26.59
CA LEU A 426 1.21 -13.20 25.76
C LEU A 426 2.51 -13.34 26.57
N GLY A 427 2.63 -12.64 27.70
CA GLY A 427 3.82 -12.64 28.56
C GLY A 427 5.04 -11.94 27.93
N ARG A 428 4.83 -11.16 26.87
CA ARG A 428 5.86 -10.41 26.16
C ARG A 428 5.26 -9.21 25.43
N TYR A 429 6.13 -8.40 24.85
CA TYR A 429 5.72 -7.36 23.91
C TYR A 429 5.27 -7.99 22.59
N GLY A 430 4.27 -7.36 21.96
CA GLY A 430 3.82 -7.67 20.63
C GLY A 430 3.66 -6.41 19.79
N GLU A 431 4.10 -6.46 18.54
CA GLU A 431 3.98 -5.38 17.55
C GLU A 431 2.53 -4.89 17.45
N ILE A 432 2.31 -3.59 17.56
CA ILE A 432 1.00 -2.93 17.35
C ILE A 432 1.03 -1.92 16.21
N SER A 433 2.23 -1.55 15.74
CA SER A 433 2.43 -0.54 14.71
C SER A 433 3.81 -0.68 14.07
N SER A 434 3.95 -0.15 12.86
CA SER A 434 5.19 -0.02 12.10
C SER A 434 5.15 1.25 11.29
N ALA A 435 6.29 1.94 11.15
CA ALA A 435 6.48 3.15 10.37
C ALA A 435 7.73 3.03 9.49
N SER A 436 7.57 3.20 8.18
CA SER A 436 8.64 3.03 7.19
C SER A 436 8.86 4.28 6.35
N ASN A 437 10.12 4.67 6.18
CA ASN A 437 10.54 5.54 5.10
C ASN A 437 10.91 4.66 3.90
N CYS A 438 10.20 4.78 2.77
CA CYS A 438 10.44 3.98 1.57
C CYS A 438 11.26 4.72 0.50
N THR A 439 11.74 5.92 0.81
CA THR A 439 12.42 6.83 -0.12
C THR A 439 11.70 6.85 -1.48
N ASP A 440 12.41 6.74 -2.60
CA ASP A 440 11.83 6.72 -3.93
C ASP A 440 11.51 5.31 -4.47
N TYR A 441 11.61 4.27 -3.64
CA TYR A 441 11.41 2.88 -4.08
C TYR A 441 10.03 2.64 -4.68
N GLN A 442 8.98 3.09 -3.98
CA GLN A 442 7.59 2.93 -4.42
C GLN A 442 7.26 3.95 -5.52
N SER A 443 7.70 5.20 -5.39
CA SER A 443 7.40 6.25 -6.38
C SER A 443 8.05 5.97 -7.74
N ARG A 444 9.21 5.33 -7.80
CA ARG A 444 9.82 4.81 -9.05
C ARG A 444 9.00 3.72 -9.72
N ARG A 445 8.31 2.89 -8.94
CA ARG A 445 7.44 1.80 -9.42
C ARG A 445 6.06 2.30 -9.83
N LEU A 446 5.55 3.29 -9.11
CA LEU A 446 4.26 3.94 -9.31
C LEU A 446 4.33 5.14 -10.27
N GLY A 447 5.51 5.56 -10.71
CA GLY A 447 5.67 6.69 -11.63
C GLY A 447 5.36 8.06 -11.02
N ILE A 448 5.40 8.20 -9.69
CA ILE A 448 5.00 9.43 -8.98
C ILE A 448 6.16 10.40 -8.89
N ARG A 449 6.00 11.57 -9.52
CA ARG A 449 7.05 12.60 -9.56
C ARG A 449 6.51 13.95 -9.09
N TYR A 450 7.40 14.88 -8.82
CA TYR A 450 7.08 16.28 -8.64
C TYR A 450 8.00 17.15 -9.50
N ARG A 451 7.58 18.39 -9.76
CA ARG A 451 8.38 19.38 -10.48
C ARG A 451 8.91 20.44 -9.52
N PRO A 452 10.23 20.49 -9.25
CA PRO A 452 10.83 21.54 -8.44
C PRO A 452 10.65 22.93 -9.08
N ALA A 453 10.28 23.92 -8.27
CA ALA A 453 10.02 25.30 -8.65
C ALA A 453 11.30 26.01 -9.10
N GLU A 454 12.43 25.77 -8.43
CA GLU A 454 13.73 26.41 -8.74
C GLU A 454 14.23 26.08 -10.16
N LEU A 455 13.95 24.86 -10.63
CA LEU A 455 14.40 24.38 -11.94
C LEU A 455 13.44 24.79 -13.08
N ALA A 456 12.24 25.30 -12.76
CA ALA A 456 11.25 25.72 -13.74
C ALA A 456 11.53 27.15 -14.25
N ALA A 457 12.44 27.87 -13.58
CA ALA A 457 12.83 29.24 -13.88
C ALA A 457 14.11 29.37 -14.74
N SER A 458 14.71 28.27 -15.21
CA SER A 458 15.87 28.30 -16.10
C SER A 458 15.49 28.87 -17.49
N THR A 459 15.65 30.18 -17.59
CA THR A 459 15.31 31.02 -18.74
C THR A 459 16.52 31.14 -19.66
N ASN A 460 16.68 30.17 -20.55
CA ASN A 460 17.28 30.41 -21.86
C ASN A 460 16.51 29.58 -22.90
N PRO A 461 15.53 30.14 -23.62
CA PRO A 461 14.84 29.42 -24.69
C PRO A 461 15.84 29.16 -25.82
N LYS A 462 16.39 27.93 -25.87
CA LYS A 462 17.02 27.47 -27.10
C LYS A 462 15.94 27.43 -28.16
N LYS A 463 16.13 28.24 -29.21
CA LYS A 463 15.29 28.31 -30.41
C LYS A 463 15.12 26.90 -30.99
N GLY A 464 13.92 26.34 -30.86
CA GLY A 464 13.52 25.08 -31.52
C GLY A 464 13.27 23.91 -30.58
N GLY A 465 12.05 23.85 -30.02
CA GLY A 465 11.33 22.58 -29.82
C GLY A 465 11.71 21.70 -28.63
N LYS A 466 11.43 22.14 -27.39
CA LYS A 466 10.89 21.37 -26.23
C LYS A 466 10.84 22.34 -25.05
N SER A 467 9.74 22.37 -24.31
CA SER A 467 9.53 23.30 -23.19
C SER A 467 10.70 23.25 -22.18
N ASN A 468 11.24 24.41 -21.81
CA ASN A 468 12.25 24.61 -20.76
C ASN A 468 11.68 24.36 -19.34
N LEU A 469 11.04 23.22 -19.12
CA LEU A 469 10.56 22.83 -17.79
C LEU A 469 11.69 22.14 -17.02
N ALA A 470 11.75 22.39 -15.71
CA ALA A 470 12.56 21.63 -14.76
C ALA A 470 12.50 20.12 -15.02
N PRO A 471 13.61 19.37 -14.90
CA PRO A 471 13.53 17.93 -14.78
C PRO A 471 12.71 17.60 -13.52
N THR A 472 11.78 16.66 -13.66
CA THR A 472 11.00 16.17 -12.52
C THR A 472 11.86 15.26 -11.65
N LYS A 473 11.52 15.21 -10.36
CA LYS A 473 12.14 14.32 -9.38
C LYS A 473 11.09 13.35 -8.86
N PHE A 474 11.50 12.16 -8.43
CA PHE A 474 10.60 11.25 -7.71
C PHE A 474 10.34 11.82 -6.31
N VAL A 475 9.12 11.65 -5.81
CA VAL A 475 8.79 11.94 -4.40
C VAL A 475 9.31 10.82 -3.51
N HIS A 476 9.52 11.10 -2.24
CA HIS A 476 9.66 10.05 -1.24
C HIS A 476 8.28 9.64 -0.71
N THR A 477 8.10 8.36 -0.41
CA THR A 477 6.89 7.82 0.22
C THR A 477 7.20 7.27 1.61
N LEU A 478 6.28 7.51 2.54
CA LEU A 478 6.34 6.97 3.89
C LEU A 478 4.98 6.42 4.28
N ASN A 479 4.98 5.38 5.11
CA ASN A 479 3.79 4.76 5.67
C ASN A 479 3.96 4.56 7.17
N ALA A 480 2.86 4.55 7.91
CA ALA A 480 2.86 4.21 9.34
C ALA A 480 1.50 3.70 9.79
N THR A 481 1.48 2.73 10.70
CA THR A 481 0.24 2.19 11.25
C THR A 481 -0.20 3.01 12.45
N ALA A 482 -1.16 3.91 12.28
CA ALA A 482 -1.69 4.68 13.41
C ALA A 482 -2.45 3.79 14.42
N CYS A 483 -3.18 2.77 13.94
CA CYS A 483 -3.91 1.85 14.81
C CYS A 483 -4.23 0.52 14.12
N ALA A 484 -3.63 -0.58 14.58
CA ALA A 484 -4.03 -1.94 14.21
C ALA A 484 -5.04 -2.50 15.22
N ILE A 485 -6.32 -2.43 14.87
CA ILE A 485 -7.43 -2.54 15.83
C ILE A 485 -7.42 -3.83 16.68
N PRO A 486 -7.23 -5.04 16.13
CA PRO A 486 -7.34 -6.26 16.95
C PRO A 486 -6.31 -6.30 18.08
N ARG A 487 -5.06 -5.91 17.78
CA ARG A 487 -3.98 -5.92 18.79
C ARG A 487 -4.16 -4.80 19.81
N MET A 488 -4.79 -3.69 19.43
CA MET A 488 -5.19 -2.64 20.36
C MET A 488 -6.31 -3.09 21.30
N ILE A 489 -7.28 -3.87 20.79
CA ILE A 489 -8.31 -4.50 21.64
C ILE A 489 -7.66 -5.44 22.66
N ILE A 490 -6.69 -6.28 22.25
CA ILE A 490 -5.92 -7.13 23.19
C ILE A 490 -5.28 -6.28 24.28
N CYS A 491 -4.53 -5.24 23.90
CA CYS A 491 -3.81 -4.39 24.84
C CYS A 491 -4.75 -3.73 25.85
N ILE A 492 -5.90 -3.22 25.39
CA ILE A 492 -6.89 -2.56 26.25
C ILE A 492 -7.54 -3.57 27.20
N LEU A 493 -8.01 -4.71 26.69
CA LEU A 493 -8.67 -5.72 27.53
C LEU A 493 -7.73 -6.24 28.61
N GLU A 494 -6.52 -6.66 28.23
CA GLU A 494 -5.62 -7.33 29.15
C GLU A 494 -5.01 -6.37 30.18
N ASN A 495 -4.62 -5.16 29.78
CA ASN A 495 -3.99 -4.21 30.71
C ASN A 495 -4.99 -3.48 31.61
N ASN A 496 -6.26 -3.36 31.20
CA ASN A 496 -7.27 -2.60 31.95
C ASN A 496 -8.30 -3.45 32.70
N GLN A 497 -8.15 -4.77 32.72
CA GLN A 497 -9.01 -5.69 33.48
C GLN A 497 -8.98 -5.41 35.00
N GLN A 498 -10.08 -5.69 35.67
CA GLN A 498 -10.26 -5.59 37.12
C GLN A 498 -10.51 -6.99 37.71
N GLU A 499 -10.40 -7.11 39.03
CA GLU A 499 -10.56 -8.39 39.74
C GLU A 499 -11.96 -9.02 39.53
N ASP A 500 -13.00 -8.18 39.40
CA ASP A 500 -14.37 -8.61 39.15
C ASP A 500 -14.63 -9.04 37.69
N GLY A 501 -13.62 -8.97 36.82
CA GLY A 501 -13.71 -9.28 35.39
C GLY A 501 -14.18 -8.12 34.51
N SER A 502 -14.48 -6.95 35.08
CA SER A 502 -14.74 -5.75 34.29
C SER A 502 -13.46 -5.19 33.64
N VAL A 503 -13.60 -4.39 32.58
CA VAL A 503 -12.47 -3.74 31.91
C VAL A 503 -12.69 -2.23 31.85
N ILE A 504 -11.70 -1.46 32.31
CA ILE A 504 -11.71 0.00 32.22
C ILE A 504 -11.46 0.45 30.77
N ILE A 505 -12.35 1.30 30.27
CA ILE A 505 -12.20 1.95 28.97
C ILE A 505 -11.28 3.18 29.14
N PRO A 506 -10.18 3.28 28.36
CA PRO A 506 -9.31 4.46 28.36
C PRO A 506 -10.10 5.74 28.16
N GLU A 507 -9.79 6.78 28.93
CA GLU A 507 -10.51 8.06 28.91
C GLU A 507 -10.71 8.64 27.50
N PRO A 508 -9.70 8.65 26.60
CA PRO A 508 -9.86 9.20 25.25
C PRO A 508 -10.90 8.48 24.38
N LEU A 509 -11.21 7.21 24.67
CA LEU A 509 -12.16 6.41 23.90
C LEU A 509 -13.61 6.56 24.38
N ARG A 510 -13.82 6.99 25.63
CA ARG A 510 -15.17 7.09 26.23
C ARG A 510 -16.14 7.93 25.41
N PRO A 511 -15.76 9.11 24.85
CA PRO A 511 -16.67 9.89 24.00
C PRO A 511 -17.18 9.13 22.78
N PHE A 512 -16.37 8.21 22.24
CA PHE A 512 -16.72 7.38 21.08
C PHE A 512 -17.45 6.09 21.46
N MET A 513 -17.45 5.72 22.75
CA MET A 513 -18.20 4.60 23.32
C MET A 513 -19.48 5.05 24.05
N GLY A 514 -20.02 6.21 23.71
CA GLY A 514 -21.25 6.74 24.31
C GLY A 514 -21.12 7.13 25.78
N GLY A 515 -19.89 7.45 26.24
CA GLY A 515 -19.58 7.80 27.62
C GLY A 515 -19.36 6.58 28.53
N MET A 516 -19.34 5.36 28.00
CA MET A 516 -19.08 4.15 28.77
C MET A 516 -17.68 4.18 29.40
N GLU A 517 -17.59 3.87 30.69
CA GLU A 517 -16.32 3.85 31.44
C GLU A 517 -15.79 2.44 31.70
N LEU A 518 -16.69 1.45 31.74
CA LEU A 518 -16.40 0.05 32.06
C LEU A 518 -17.15 -0.88 31.09
N ILE A 519 -16.49 -1.95 30.65
CA ILE A 519 -17.15 -3.13 30.08
C ILE A 519 -17.42 -4.09 31.25
N LEU A 520 -18.69 -4.42 31.48
CA LEU A 520 -19.12 -5.21 32.65
C LEU A 520 -19.36 -6.69 32.28
N PRO A 521 -19.05 -7.65 33.19
CA PRO A 521 -19.40 -9.06 33.03
C PRO A 521 -20.89 -9.24 32.76
N LYS A 522 -21.23 -10.03 31.75
CA LYS A 522 -22.62 -10.39 31.50
C LYS A 522 -23.08 -11.30 32.62
N HIS A 523 -24.00 -10.84 33.47
CA HIS A 523 -24.61 -11.72 34.46
C HIS A 523 -25.32 -12.85 33.72
N THR A 524 -24.74 -14.06 33.77
CA THR A 524 -25.45 -15.26 33.36
C THR A 524 -26.57 -15.45 34.36
N GLY A 525 -27.74 -14.88 34.04
CA GLY A 525 -28.97 -15.18 34.73
C GLY A 525 -29.22 -16.67 34.60
N LYS A 526 -28.76 -17.45 35.58
CA LYS A 526 -29.53 -18.60 36.02
C LYS A 526 -30.85 -18.01 36.51
N LEU A 527 -31.82 -17.94 35.60
CA LEU A 527 -33.22 -17.91 35.98
C LEU A 527 -33.47 -19.23 36.73
N THR A 528 -33.21 -19.23 38.03
CA THR A 528 -33.77 -20.22 38.95
C THR A 528 -35.25 -19.88 39.07
N GLY A 529 -36.03 -20.41 38.12
CA GLY A 529 -37.48 -20.56 38.24
C GLY A 529 -37.81 -21.89 38.89
#